data_AF-A0A9E4Z9A3-F1
#
_entry.id   AF-A0A9E4Z9A3-F1
#
_cell.length_a   1.000
_cell.length_b   1.000
_cell.length_c   1.000
_cell.angle_alpha   90.00
_cell.angle_beta   90.00
_cell.angle_gamma   90.00
#
_symmetry.space_group_name_H-M   'P 1'
#
loop_
_entity.id
_entity.type
_entity.pdbx_description
1 polymer ?
#
loop_
_entity_poly.entity_id
_entity_poly.type
_entity_poly.pdbx_seq_one_letter_code
_entity_poly.pdbx_strand_id
1 'polypeptide(L)'
;MDKMMSLSKRRGFMFQSSEIYGGLGSTWDYGPLGVELKRNVKEAWWRSVITQRDDMVGLDAAILMHPQVWVASGHVENFSDPLVECKECNSRFRQDHILEATGVDPESPEAAAALNELRCPECGGELGEPRRFNLMFKTFMG
;
A
#
# COMPACT_ATOMS: atom_id res chain seq x y z
N MET A 1 15.99 4.47 9.89
CA MET A 1 15.18 5.00 8.78
C MET A 1 15.03 6.52 8.87
N ASP A 2 14.83 7.04 10.07
CA ASP A 2 14.50 8.45 10.36
C ASP A 2 15.50 9.48 9.84
N LYS A 3 16.81 9.17 9.85
CA LYS A 3 17.83 10.08 9.31
C LYS A 3 17.63 10.37 7.81
N MET A 4 17.25 9.35 7.02
CA MET A 4 17.01 9.50 5.59
C MET A 4 15.70 10.25 5.31
N MET A 5 14.65 9.96 6.07
CA MET A 5 13.38 10.68 5.97
C MET A 5 13.57 12.17 6.30
N SER A 6 14.28 12.47 7.39
CA SER A 6 14.61 13.83 7.79
C SER A 6 15.42 14.58 6.74
N LEU A 7 16.41 13.92 6.11
CA LEU A 7 17.17 14.50 5.01
C LEU A 7 16.28 14.77 3.77
N SER A 8 15.46 13.78 3.39
CA SER A 8 14.58 13.86 2.22
C SER A 8 13.60 15.01 2.35
N LYS A 9 13.00 15.20 3.53
CA LYS A 9 12.13 16.33 3.84
C LYS A 9 12.89 17.66 3.78
N ARG A 10 14.01 17.79 4.51
CA ARG A 10 14.80 19.04 4.57
C ARG A 10 15.37 19.48 3.21
N ARG A 11 15.65 18.52 2.33
CA ARG A 11 16.24 18.79 1.00
C ARG A 11 15.19 18.91 -0.10
N GLY A 12 13.90 18.82 0.20
CA GLY A 12 12.85 18.97 -0.79
C GLY A 12 12.72 17.81 -1.77
N PHE A 13 12.94 16.58 -1.29
CA PHE A 13 12.65 15.37 -2.04
C PHE A 13 11.19 14.94 -1.88
N MET A 14 10.72 14.71 -0.66
CA MET A 14 9.36 14.24 -0.39
C MET A 14 8.81 14.86 0.89
N PHE A 15 7.49 15.09 0.91
CA PHE A 15 6.74 15.63 2.02
C PHE A 15 5.51 14.77 2.31
N GLN A 16 5.05 14.77 3.56
CA GLN A 16 3.78 14.13 3.90
C GLN A 16 2.65 14.88 3.18
N SER A 17 1.82 14.18 2.40
CA SER A 17 0.74 14.89 1.70
C SER A 17 -0.25 15.44 2.70
N SER A 18 -0.72 16.68 2.47
CA SER A 18 -1.61 17.40 3.39
C SER A 18 -1.05 17.54 4.82
N GLU A 19 0.27 17.69 4.96
CA GLU A 19 0.97 17.77 6.26
C GLU A 19 0.35 18.80 7.21
N ILE A 20 -0.02 19.99 6.70
CA ILE A 20 -0.60 21.06 7.53
C ILE A 20 -2.00 20.73 8.09
N TYR A 21 -2.64 19.67 7.57
CA TYR A 21 -3.95 19.18 7.99
C TYR A 21 -3.86 17.86 8.77
N GLY A 22 -2.66 17.48 9.24
CA GLY A 22 -2.43 16.23 9.97
C GLY A 22 -1.94 15.08 9.09
N GLY A 23 -1.80 15.30 7.78
CA GLY A 23 -1.30 14.32 6.83
C GLY A 23 -2.36 13.31 6.39
N LEU A 24 -2.19 12.76 5.19
CA LEU A 24 -2.99 11.65 4.70
C LEU A 24 -2.13 10.38 4.59
N GLY A 25 -2.48 9.34 5.35
CA GLY A 25 -1.75 8.07 5.39
C GLY A 25 -1.47 7.51 3.99
N SER A 26 -0.26 6.98 3.80
CA SER A 26 0.21 6.38 2.54
C SER A 26 0.22 7.30 1.32
N THR A 27 0.17 8.63 1.50
CA THR A 27 0.28 9.60 0.40
C THR A 27 1.40 10.62 0.66
N TRP A 28 2.19 10.91 -0.37
CA TRP A 28 3.35 11.80 -0.30
C TRP A 28 3.44 12.72 -1.52
N ASP A 29 3.90 13.94 -1.28
CA ASP A 29 4.10 14.95 -2.32
C ASP A 29 5.60 15.06 -2.64
N TYR A 30 5.94 15.03 -3.93
CA TYR A 30 7.33 15.19 -4.38
C TYR A 30 7.72 16.67 -4.46
N GLY A 31 8.77 17.05 -3.74
CA GLY A 31 9.34 18.39 -3.79
C GLY A 31 10.23 18.63 -5.03
N PRO A 32 10.89 19.79 -5.12
CA PRO A 32 11.68 20.18 -6.31
C PRO A 32 12.77 19.17 -6.70
N LEU A 33 13.55 18.65 -5.75
CA LEU A 33 14.56 17.64 -6.06
C LEU A 33 13.94 16.25 -6.28
N GLY A 34 12.81 15.98 -5.62
CA GLY A 34 12.11 14.71 -5.75
C GLY A 34 11.44 14.52 -7.10
N VAL A 35 10.85 15.59 -7.66
CA VAL A 35 10.22 15.51 -8.98
C VAL A 35 11.26 15.29 -10.08
N GLU A 36 12.42 15.95 -10.00
CA GLU A 36 13.53 15.74 -10.92
C GLU A 36 14.11 14.33 -10.80
N LEU A 37 14.32 13.84 -9.57
CA LEU A 37 14.76 12.46 -9.35
C LEU A 37 13.74 11.46 -9.92
N LYS A 38 12.45 11.63 -9.61
CA LYS A 38 11.37 10.75 -10.11
C LYS A 38 11.33 10.76 -11.63
N ARG A 39 11.46 11.93 -12.26
CA ARG A 39 11.51 12.07 -13.72
C ARG A 39 12.72 11.33 -14.29
N ASN A 40 13.92 11.58 -13.77
CA ASN A 40 15.15 10.95 -14.26
C ASN A 40 15.09 9.42 -14.18
N VAL A 41 14.51 8.86 -13.10
CA VAL A 41 14.29 7.42 -12.97
C VAL A 41 13.30 6.90 -14.01
N LYS A 42 12.16 7.58 -14.21
CA LYS A 42 11.17 7.20 -15.23
C LYS A 42 11.75 7.24 -16.64
N GLU A 43 12.49 8.28 -16.98
CA GLU A 43 13.14 8.42 -18.30
C GLU A 43 14.22 7.35 -18.53
N ALA A 44 15.04 7.07 -17.50
CA ALA A 44 16.05 6.03 -17.60
C ALA A 44 15.42 4.65 -17.85
N TRP A 45 14.31 4.33 -17.18
CA TRP A 45 13.54 3.10 -17.39
C TRP A 45 12.88 3.07 -18.76
N TRP A 46 12.21 4.16 -19.17
CA TRP A 46 11.56 4.24 -20.48
C TRP A 46 12.56 4.03 -21.61
N ARG A 47 13.75 4.65 -21.48
CA ARG A 47 14.81 4.48 -22.45
C ARG A 47 15.25 3.01 -22.55
N SER A 48 15.55 2.37 -21.42
CA SER A 48 16.10 1.01 -21.41
C SER A 48 15.10 -0.07 -21.79
N VAL A 49 13.84 0.08 -21.39
CA VAL A 49 12.81 -0.96 -21.58
C VAL A 49 11.97 -0.73 -22.82
N ILE A 50 11.67 0.52 -23.17
CA ILE A 50 10.79 0.82 -24.30
C ILE A 50 11.60 1.19 -25.54
N THR A 51 12.46 2.20 -25.47
CA THR A 51 13.09 2.74 -26.69
C THR A 51 14.26 1.91 -27.23
N GLN A 52 14.96 1.18 -26.37
CA GLN A 52 16.15 0.39 -26.73
C GLN A 52 15.84 -1.06 -27.10
N ARG A 53 14.55 -1.44 -27.09
CA ARG A 53 14.09 -2.79 -27.40
C ARG A 53 13.11 -2.75 -28.56
N ASP A 54 13.29 -3.66 -29.50
CA ASP A 54 12.43 -3.74 -30.68
C ASP A 54 11.11 -4.51 -30.42
N ASP A 55 10.95 -5.07 -29.22
CA ASP A 55 9.82 -5.92 -28.82
C ASP A 55 8.87 -5.27 -27.80
N MET A 56 9.03 -3.97 -27.54
CA MET A 56 8.24 -3.23 -26.55
C MET A 56 7.58 -2.00 -27.16
N VAL A 57 6.34 -1.71 -26.75
CA VAL A 57 5.54 -0.57 -27.24
C VAL A 57 5.03 0.24 -26.06
N GLY A 58 5.20 1.56 -26.13
CA GLY A 58 4.66 2.48 -25.13
C GLY A 58 3.15 2.65 -25.24
N LEU A 59 2.46 2.69 -24.11
CA LEU A 59 1.02 2.94 -24.01
C LEU A 59 0.75 3.80 -22.78
N ASP A 60 -0.23 4.71 -22.88
CA ASP A 60 -0.75 5.48 -21.74
C ASP A 60 -2.27 5.28 -21.67
N ALA A 61 -2.77 4.80 -20.53
CA ALA A 61 -4.15 4.37 -20.34
C ALA A 61 -4.81 5.15 -19.20
N ALA A 62 -6.14 5.29 -19.27
CA ALA A 62 -6.90 5.93 -18.21
C ALA A 62 -6.85 5.14 -16.90
N ILE A 63 -6.81 5.86 -15.76
CA ILE A 63 -6.83 5.26 -14.41
C ILE A 63 -8.21 4.67 -14.08
N LEU A 64 -9.28 5.38 -14.48
CA LEU A 64 -10.64 4.91 -14.28
C LEU A 64 -11.03 3.97 -15.42
N MET A 65 -11.42 2.75 -15.07
CA MET A 65 -11.77 1.70 -16.03
C MET A 65 -13.15 1.13 -15.74
N HIS A 66 -13.79 0.57 -16.78
CA HIS A 66 -15.08 -0.08 -16.66
C HIS A 66 -15.01 -1.28 -15.68
N PRO A 67 -15.97 -1.47 -14.75
CA PRO A 67 -15.88 -2.49 -13.70
C PRO A 67 -15.64 -3.92 -14.20
N GLN A 68 -16.17 -4.26 -15.38
CA GLN A 68 -15.99 -5.58 -15.98
C GLN A 68 -14.52 -5.92 -16.28
N VAL A 69 -13.64 -4.93 -16.46
CA VAL A 69 -12.19 -5.17 -16.61
C VAL A 69 -11.61 -5.78 -15.33
N TRP A 70 -12.04 -5.29 -14.16
CA TRP A 70 -11.59 -5.78 -12.86
C TRP A 70 -12.21 -7.13 -12.49
N VAL A 71 -13.42 -7.41 -12.96
CA VAL A 71 -14.05 -8.73 -12.85
C VAL A 71 -13.30 -9.74 -13.72
N ALA A 72 -13.12 -9.43 -15.01
CA ALA A 72 -12.49 -10.33 -15.97
C ALA A 72 -11.02 -10.64 -15.60
N SER A 73 -10.30 -9.68 -15.02
CA SER A 73 -8.94 -9.88 -14.52
C SER A 73 -8.87 -10.55 -13.13
N GLY A 74 -10.01 -10.78 -12.47
CA GLY A 74 -10.08 -11.44 -11.16
C GLY A 74 -9.73 -10.54 -9.96
N HIS A 75 -9.47 -9.25 -10.16
CA HIS A 75 -9.12 -8.31 -9.08
C HIS A 75 -10.27 -8.11 -8.09
N VAL A 76 -11.52 -8.17 -8.55
CA VAL A 76 -12.69 -8.04 -7.66
C VAL A 76 -12.72 -9.16 -6.61
N GLU A 77 -12.35 -10.38 -6.99
CA GLU A 77 -12.42 -11.56 -6.12
C GLU A 77 -11.14 -11.78 -5.31
N ASN A 78 -9.98 -11.48 -5.89
CA ASN A 78 -8.70 -11.95 -5.36
C ASN A 78 -7.77 -10.83 -4.84
N PHE A 79 -8.03 -9.56 -5.17
CA PHE A 79 -7.18 -8.45 -4.72
C PHE A 79 -7.56 -7.98 -3.32
N SER A 80 -7.37 -8.86 -2.33
CA SER A 80 -7.75 -8.63 -0.95
C SER A 80 -6.70 -9.12 0.04
N ASP A 81 -6.46 -8.33 1.09
CA ASP A 81 -5.66 -8.74 2.24
C ASP A 81 -6.57 -9.17 3.40
N PRO A 82 -6.14 -10.15 4.24
CA PRO A 82 -6.81 -10.44 5.49
C PRO A 82 -6.53 -9.33 6.51
N LEU A 83 -7.59 -8.63 6.92
CA LEU A 83 -7.54 -7.63 7.98
C LEU A 83 -8.20 -8.17 9.25
N VAL A 84 -7.62 -7.81 10.39
CA VAL A 84 -8.22 -7.98 11.72
C VAL A 84 -8.57 -6.61 12.30
N GLU A 85 -9.71 -6.51 12.98
CA GLU A 85 -10.21 -5.28 13.58
C GLU A 85 -10.23 -5.42 15.10
N CYS A 86 -9.69 -4.44 15.81
CA CYS A 86 -9.76 -4.39 17.27
C CYS A 86 -11.19 -4.07 17.71
N LYS A 87 -11.76 -4.89 18.61
CA LYS A 87 -13.13 -4.70 19.12
C LYS A 87 -13.29 -3.46 20.01
N GLU A 88 -12.19 -2.91 20.53
CA GLU A 88 -12.21 -1.77 21.45
C GLU A 88 -11.97 -0.43 20.75
N CYS A 89 -10.94 -0.33 19.91
CA CYS A 89 -10.57 0.93 19.24
C CYS A 89 -10.98 0.99 17.76
N ASN A 90 -11.49 -0.10 17.18
CA ASN A 90 -11.82 -0.24 15.76
C ASN A 90 -10.64 0.01 14.79
N SER A 91 -9.41 0.04 15.30
CA SER A 91 -8.21 0.06 14.46
C SER A 91 -8.12 -1.24 13.68
N ARG A 92 -7.71 -1.14 12.42
CA ARG A 92 -7.59 -2.27 11.50
C ARG A 92 -6.15 -2.51 11.16
N PHE A 93 -5.77 -3.78 11.13
CA PHE A 93 -4.41 -4.19 10.90
C PHE A 93 -4.39 -5.35 9.91
N ARG A 94 -3.34 -5.40 9.09
CA ARG A 94 -3.11 -6.57 8.26
C ARG A 94 -2.63 -7.73 9.13
N GLN A 95 -3.28 -8.88 8.96
CA GLN A 95 -3.03 -10.08 9.77
C GLN A 95 -1.57 -10.55 9.62
N ASP A 96 -1.06 -10.56 8.39
CA ASP A 96 0.30 -10.98 8.07
C ASP A 96 1.34 -10.13 8.82
N HIS A 97 1.19 -8.81 8.82
CA HIS A 97 2.11 -7.91 9.51
C HIS A 97 2.13 -8.12 11.04
N ILE A 98 0.98 -8.42 11.66
CA ILE A 98 0.93 -8.68 13.10
C ILE A 98 1.60 -10.03 13.41
N LEU A 99 1.31 -11.07 12.62
CA LEU A 99 1.91 -12.39 12.81
C LEU A 99 3.44 -12.34 12.64
N GLU A 100 3.92 -11.68 11.59
CA GLU A 100 5.34 -11.45 11.35
C GLU A 100 6.01 -10.69 12.50
N ALA A 101 5.33 -9.67 13.06
CA ALA A 101 5.85 -8.93 14.22
C ALA A 101 6.01 -9.81 15.47
N THR A 102 5.24 -10.90 15.58
CA THR A 102 5.38 -11.90 16.64
C THR A 102 6.33 -13.06 16.29
N GLY A 103 6.92 -13.05 15.09
CA GLY A 103 7.83 -14.08 14.61
C GLY A 103 7.13 -15.36 14.11
N VAL A 104 5.82 -15.30 13.90
CA VAL A 104 5.03 -16.41 13.33
C VAL A 104 4.88 -16.19 11.83
N ASP A 105 5.21 -17.21 11.05
CA ASP A 105 5.00 -17.19 9.60
C ASP A 105 3.48 -17.19 9.31
N PRO A 106 2.94 -16.18 8.60
CA PRO A 106 1.52 -16.08 8.27
C PRO A 106 0.98 -17.28 7.48
N GLU A 107 1.82 -17.99 6.73
CA GLU A 107 1.43 -19.16 5.94
C GLU A 107 1.53 -20.47 6.73
N SER A 108 2.05 -20.43 7.96
CA SER A 108 2.17 -21.62 8.80
C SER A 108 0.81 -22.11 9.32
N PRO A 109 0.65 -23.42 9.59
CA PRO A 109 -0.53 -23.95 10.26
C PRO A 109 -0.78 -23.35 11.66
N GLU A 110 0.26 -22.80 12.28
CA GLU A 110 0.27 -22.21 13.60
C GLU A 110 -0.29 -20.78 13.61
N ALA A 111 -0.33 -20.11 12.45
CA ALA A 111 -0.85 -18.75 12.29
C ALA A 111 -2.29 -18.58 12.80
N ALA A 112 -3.15 -19.59 12.59
CA ALA A 112 -4.53 -19.57 13.05
C ALA A 112 -4.66 -19.67 14.58
N ALA A 113 -3.77 -20.42 15.24
CA ALA A 113 -3.73 -20.52 16.70
C ALA A 113 -3.12 -19.26 17.32
N ALA A 114 -2.03 -18.77 16.75
CA ALA A 114 -1.34 -17.55 17.18
C ALA A 114 -2.28 -16.34 17.14
N LEU A 115 -3.19 -16.27 16.16
CA LEU A 115 -4.12 -15.15 16.02
C LEU A 115 -5.00 -14.91 17.26
N ASN A 116 -5.39 -15.96 17.99
CA ASN A 116 -6.22 -15.84 19.19
C ASN A 116 -5.47 -15.23 20.37
N GLU A 117 -4.14 -15.37 20.37
CA GLU A 117 -3.25 -14.80 21.39
C GLU A 117 -2.81 -13.37 21.05
N LEU A 118 -2.97 -12.96 19.78
CA LEU A 118 -2.67 -11.60 19.36
C LEU A 118 -3.59 -10.59 20.06
N ARG A 119 -3.00 -9.45 20.37
CA ARG A 119 -3.67 -8.29 20.95
C ARG A 119 -3.43 -7.08 20.08
N CYS A 120 -4.35 -6.13 20.13
CA CYS A 120 -4.23 -4.88 19.41
C CYS A 120 -2.90 -4.18 19.75
N PRO A 121 -2.03 -3.86 18.77
CA PRO A 121 -0.77 -3.17 19.02
C PRO A 121 -0.93 -1.76 19.61
N GLU A 122 -2.10 -1.13 19.43
CA GLU A 122 -2.35 0.25 19.88
C GLU A 122 -2.94 0.32 21.29
N CYS A 123 -3.87 -0.56 21.65
CA CYS A 123 -4.60 -0.49 22.92
C CYS A 123 -4.56 -1.77 23.77
N GLY A 124 -4.01 -2.87 23.25
CA GLY A 124 -3.99 -4.17 23.92
C GLY A 124 -5.31 -4.93 23.91
N GLY A 125 -6.35 -4.40 23.26
CA GLY A 125 -7.68 -5.01 23.15
C GLY A 125 -7.73 -6.27 22.28
N GLU A 126 -8.86 -6.96 22.33
CA GLU A 126 -9.10 -8.20 21.57
C GLU A 126 -9.28 -7.93 20.06
N LEU A 127 -8.59 -8.71 19.24
CA LEU A 127 -8.73 -8.69 17.78
C LEU A 127 -9.88 -9.61 17.35
N GLY A 128 -10.69 -9.17 16.39
CA GLY A 128 -11.74 -9.97 15.77
C GLY A 128 -11.22 -10.99 14.77
N GLU A 129 -12.13 -11.75 14.19
CA GLU A 129 -11.81 -12.72 13.15
C GLU A 129 -11.29 -12.03 11.87
N PRO A 130 -10.33 -12.63 11.15
CA PRO A 130 -9.85 -12.11 9.89
C PRO A 130 -10.95 -12.01 8.85
N ARG A 131 -11.00 -10.88 8.16
CA ARG A 131 -11.89 -10.67 7.02
C ARG A 131 -11.08 -10.23 5.82
N ARG A 132 -11.42 -10.76 4.65
CA ARG A 132 -10.84 -10.31 3.38
C ARG A 132 -11.34 -8.92 3.07
N PHE A 133 -10.41 -7.98 2.89
CA PHE A 133 -10.71 -6.61 2.52
C PHE A 133 -10.14 -6.30 1.14
N ASN A 134 -10.99 -5.91 0.20
CA ASN A 134 -10.56 -5.57 -1.15
C ASN A 134 -9.76 -4.25 -1.12
N LEU A 135 -8.58 -4.26 -1.75
CA LEU A 135 -7.64 -3.13 -1.73
C LEU A 135 -7.92 -2.09 -2.83
N MET A 136 -8.88 -2.34 -3.73
CA MET A 136 -9.27 -1.38 -4.77
C MET A 136 -10.11 -0.23 -4.19
N PHE A 137 -9.81 0.99 -4.63
CA PHE A 137 -10.67 2.13 -4.33
C PHE A 137 -11.96 2.07 -5.16
N LYS A 138 -13.10 1.97 -4.49
CA LYS A 138 -14.41 2.10 -5.12
C LYS A 138 -14.75 3.58 -5.31
N THR A 139 -15.14 3.94 -6.53
CA THR A 139 -15.65 5.28 -6.86
C THR A 139 -16.87 5.16 -7.78
N PHE A 140 -17.62 6.25 -7.94
CA PHE A 140 -18.76 6.34 -8.84
C PHE A 140 -18.51 7.48 -9.83
N MET A 141 -18.69 7.19 -11.11
CA MET A 141 -18.57 8.19 -12.17
C MET A 141 -19.97 8.62 -12.57
N GLY A 142 -20.33 9.88 -12.29
CA GLY A 142 -21.54 10.55 -12.80
C GLY A 142 -22.84 9.82 -12.50
#